data_AF-A0A1D3TVN2-F1
#
_entry.id   AF-A0A1D3TVN2-F1
#
_cell.length_a   1.000
_cell.length_b   1.000
_cell.length_c   1.000
_cell.angle_alpha   90.00
_cell.angle_beta   90.00
_cell.angle_gamma   90.00
#
_symmetry.space_group_name_H-M   'P 1'
#
loop_
_entity.id
_entity.type
_entity.pdbx_description
1 polymer ?
#
loop_
_entity_poly.entity_id
_entity_poly.type
_entity_poly.pdbx_seq_one_letter_code
_entity_poly.pdbx_strand_id
1 'polypeptide(L)'
;MDFARKHLPDKFFLEGTERKNLRNIITREMIGNTLIHREFTSAYTAKFVIEKNRMYTENASRSSGDGVITPENMEPNPKNPIIASFFRNIGWSDRLGSGVRNLFK
;
A
#
# COMPACT_ATOMS: atom_id res chain seq x y z
N MET A 1 -7.43 -10.46 2.22
CA MET A 1 -6.04 -10.89 1.88
C MET A 1 -6.01 -12.19 1.07
N ASP A 2 -7.07 -13.00 1.04
CA ASP A 2 -7.09 -14.30 0.36
C ASP A 2 -6.79 -14.24 -1.13
N PHE A 3 -7.22 -13.17 -1.83
CA PHE A 3 -6.88 -12.97 -3.24
C PHE A 3 -5.37 -12.94 -3.47
N ALA A 4 -4.63 -12.15 -2.71
CA ALA A 4 -3.17 -12.12 -2.79
C ALA A 4 -2.55 -13.46 -2.36
N ARG A 5 -3.08 -14.13 -1.33
CA ARG A 5 -2.60 -15.47 -0.93
C ARG A 5 -2.74 -16.51 -2.04
N LYS A 6 -3.85 -16.44 -2.79
CA LYS A 6 -4.16 -17.34 -3.90
C LYS A 6 -3.30 -17.07 -5.13
N HIS A 7 -2.98 -15.80 -5.40
CA HIS A 7 -2.38 -15.38 -6.67
C HIS A 7 -0.92 -14.93 -6.58
N LEU A 8 -0.34 -14.79 -5.38
CA LEU A 8 1.06 -14.43 -5.17
C LEU A 8 1.82 -15.51 -4.37
N PRO A 9 3.08 -15.79 -4.74
CA PRO A 9 3.93 -16.73 -3.99
C PRO A 9 4.27 -16.18 -2.61
N ASP A 10 4.45 -17.09 -1.65
CA ASP A 10 4.99 -16.77 -0.32
C ASP A 10 6.50 -17.06 -0.30
N LYS A 11 7.28 -16.14 -0.86
CA LYS A 11 8.74 -16.31 -0.89
C LYS A 11 9.31 -16.30 0.53
N PHE A 12 10.18 -17.25 0.83
CA PHE A 12 10.92 -17.24 2.08
C PHE A 12 11.84 -16.02 2.14
N PHE A 13 11.73 -15.24 3.21
CA PHE A 13 12.51 -14.03 3.43
C PHE A 13 12.78 -13.85 4.93
N LEU A 14 14.02 -13.46 5.24
CA LEU A 14 14.48 -13.17 6.60
C LEU A 14 14.89 -11.70 6.68
N GLU A 15 14.45 -11.03 7.73
CA GLU A 15 14.98 -9.72 8.15
C GLU A 15 15.73 -9.95 9.47
N GLY A 16 17.07 -9.98 9.41
CA GLY A 16 17.90 -10.46 10.51
C GLY A 16 17.66 -11.95 10.77
N THR A 17 17.15 -12.29 11.95
CA THR A 17 16.80 -13.66 12.35
C THR A 17 15.31 -13.97 12.24
N GLU A 18 14.48 -12.98 11.90
CA GLU A 18 13.03 -13.13 11.84
C GLU A 18 12.55 -13.42 10.43
N ARG A 19 11.71 -14.45 10.27
CA ARG A 19 10.98 -14.70 9.02
C ARG A 19 9.86 -13.68 8.85
N LYS A 20 9.87 -12.97 7.72
CA LYS A 20 8.78 -12.05 7.35
C LYS A 20 7.94 -12.64 6.22
N ASN A 21 6.63 -12.41 6.29
CA ASN A 21 5.70 -12.74 5.20
C ASN A 21 5.60 -11.54 4.25
N LEU A 22 6.54 -11.43 3.30
CA LEU A 22 6.60 -10.29 2.38
C LEU A 22 5.29 -10.11 1.61
N ARG A 23 4.68 -11.20 1.14
CA ARG A 23 3.41 -11.14 0.41
C ARG A 23 2.33 -10.40 1.20
N ASN A 24 2.15 -10.75 2.48
CA ASN A 24 1.14 -10.12 3.32
C ASN A 24 1.50 -8.67 3.66
N ILE A 25 2.78 -8.39 3.93
CA ILE A 25 3.26 -7.04 4.24
C ILE A 25 3.00 -6.11 3.05
N ILE A 26 3.51 -6.47 1.87
CA ILE A 26 3.39 -5.64 0.67
C ILE A 26 1.93 -5.49 0.25
N THR A 27 1.15 -6.57 0.24
CA THR A 27 -0.27 -6.48 -0.14
C THR A 27 -1.06 -5.60 0.82
N ARG A 28 -0.79 -5.68 2.13
CA ARG A 28 -1.47 -4.85 3.13
C ARG A 28 -1.15 -3.38 2.91
N GLU A 29 0.12 -3.07 2.63
CA GLU A 29 0.56 -1.72 2.33
C GLU A 29 -0.11 -1.16 1.07
N MET A 30 -0.15 -1.93 -0.02
CA MET A 30 -0.80 -1.53 -1.27
C MET A 30 -2.30 -1.26 -1.08
N ILE A 31 -3.01 -2.15 -0.39
CA ILE A 31 -4.45 -2.00 -0.12
C ILE A 31 -4.69 -0.80 0.83
N GLY A 32 -3.90 -0.69 1.89
CA GLY A 32 -3.98 0.41 2.85
C GLY A 32 -3.79 1.77 2.17
N ASN A 33 -2.73 1.92 1.38
CA ASN A 33 -2.46 3.14 0.63
C ASN A 33 -3.55 3.45 -0.38
N THR A 34 -4.07 2.44 -1.10
CA THR A 34 -5.21 2.63 -2.00
C THR A 34 -6.41 3.20 -1.25
N LEU A 35 -6.76 2.64 -0.10
CA LEU A 35 -7.92 3.10 0.67
C LEU A 35 -7.69 4.47 1.33
N ILE A 36 -6.49 4.76 1.83
CA ILE A 36 -6.15 6.06 2.42
C ILE A 36 -6.15 7.18 1.37
N HIS A 37 -5.68 6.88 0.16
CA HIS A 37 -5.47 7.87 -0.91
C HIS A 37 -6.54 7.82 -2.02
N ARG A 38 -7.62 7.05 -1.86
CA ARG A 38 -8.73 7.02 -2.82
C ARG A 38 -9.59 8.27 -2.75
N GLU A 39 -10.02 8.73 -3.92
CA GLU A 39 -11.12 9.69 -4.06
C GLU A 39 -12.47 8.96 -3.94
N PHE A 40 -13.06 8.94 -2.74
CA PHE A 40 -14.33 8.24 -2.49
C PHE A 40 -15.56 8.91 -3.11
N THR A 41 -15.44 10.18 -3.51
CA THR A 41 -16.50 10.86 -4.27
C THR A 41 -16.61 10.39 -5.72
N SER A 42 -15.61 9.66 -6.21
CA SER A 42 -15.61 9.09 -7.56
C SER A 42 -16.26 7.70 -7.60
N ALA A 43 -17.10 7.47 -8.61
CA ALA A 43 -17.67 6.15 -8.91
C ALA A 43 -16.65 5.15 -9.49
N TYR A 44 -15.42 5.60 -9.78
CA TYR A 44 -14.37 4.73 -10.31
C TYR A 44 -14.04 3.59 -9.33
N THR A 45 -14.11 2.37 -9.81
CA THR A 45 -13.80 1.17 -9.01
C THR A 45 -12.30 1.05 -8.84
N ALA A 46 -11.82 1.07 -7.59
CA ALA A 46 -10.42 0.82 -7.29
C ALA A 46 -10.06 -0.64 -7.60
N LYS A 47 -8.89 -0.86 -8.20
CA LYS A 47 -8.41 -2.18 -8.63
C LYS A 47 -7.10 -2.50 -7.94
N PHE A 48 -6.94 -3.78 -7.61
CA PHE A 48 -5.65 -4.38 -7.29
C PHE A 48 -5.39 -5.45 -8.34
N VAL A 49 -4.38 -5.24 -9.17
CA VAL A 49 -4.11 -6.05 -10.36
C VAL A 49 -2.79 -6.79 -10.16
N ILE A 50 -2.81 -8.10 -10.40
CA ILE A 50 -1.62 -8.95 -10.41
C ILE A 50 -1.43 -9.43 -11.84
N GLU A 51 -0.29 -9.07 -12.42
CA GLU A 51 0.16 -9.55 -13.72
C GLU A 51 1.35 -10.51 -13.55
N LYS A 52 1.82 -11.09 -14.65
CA LYS A 52 2.95 -12.03 -14.64
C LYS A 52 4.22 -11.47 -14.00
N ASN A 53 4.51 -10.18 -14.23
CA ASN A 53 5.79 -9.55 -13.84
C ASN A 53 5.64 -8.36 -12.89
N ARG A 54 4.41 -7.99 -12.52
CA ARG A 54 4.15 -6.82 -11.66
C ARG A 54 2.82 -6.93 -10.96
N MET A 55 2.65 -6.11 -9.93
CA MET A 55 1.35 -5.84 -9.34
C MET A 55 1.20 -4.33 -9.17
N TYR A 56 -0.01 -3.83 -9.32
CA TYR A 56 -0.29 -2.42 -9.17
C TYR A 56 -1.71 -2.20 -8.63
N THR A 57 -1.91 -1.01 -8.10
CA THR A 57 -3.23 -0.52 -7.68
C THR A 57 -3.63 0.65 -8.56
N GLU A 58 -4.91 0.73 -8.87
CA GLU A 58 -5.47 1.78 -9.72
C GLU A 58 -6.72 2.31 -9.03
N ASN A 59 -6.79 3.61 -8.77
CA ASN A 59 -7.93 4.24 -8.12
C ASN A 59 -8.09 5.68 -8.60
N ALA A 60 -9.32 6.20 -8.53
CA ALA A 60 -9.53 7.63 -8.72
C ALA A 60 -8.76 8.42 -7.65
N SER A 61 -8.13 9.50 -8.10
CA SER A 61 -7.34 10.39 -7.28
C SER A 61 -7.29 11.76 -7.94
N ARG A 62 -7.56 12.83 -7.18
CA ARG A 62 -7.17 14.20 -7.56
C ARG A 62 -5.77 14.48 -7.03
N SER A 63 -4.73 14.18 -7.79
CA SER A 63 -3.36 14.33 -7.30
C SER A 63 -2.98 15.80 -7.11
N SER A 64 -2.12 16.07 -6.12
CA SER A 64 -1.51 17.39 -5.91
C SER A 64 -0.29 17.63 -6.81
N GLY A 65 0.14 16.59 -7.54
CA GLY A 65 1.24 16.60 -8.49
C GLY A 65 1.32 15.25 -9.21
N ASP A 66 2.19 15.17 -10.21
CA ASP A 66 2.50 13.99 -10.99
C ASP A 66 3.98 13.60 -10.83
N GLY A 67 4.26 12.31 -10.73
CA GLY A 67 5.64 11.83 -10.57
C GLY A 67 5.73 10.49 -9.84
N VAL A 68 6.94 9.92 -9.86
CA VAL A 68 7.27 8.70 -9.10
C VAL A 68 7.56 9.09 -7.66
N ILE A 69 6.86 8.46 -6.72
CA ILE A 69 7.16 8.63 -5.29
C ILE A 69 8.45 7.89 -4.99
N THR A 70 9.42 8.60 -4.44
CA THR A 70 10.68 8.07 -3.92
C THR A 70 10.77 8.39 -2.42
N PRO A 71 11.60 7.67 -1.65
CA PRO A 71 11.81 7.98 -0.24
C PRO A 71 12.27 9.42 0.03
N GLU A 72 12.91 10.07 -0.96
CA GLU A 72 13.47 11.42 -0.87
C GLU A 72 12.44 12.52 -1.18
N ASN A 73 11.41 12.23 -1.99
CA ASN A 73 10.43 13.21 -2.44
C ASN A 73 9.03 13.03 -1.79
N MET A 74 8.89 12.07 -0.88
CA MET A 74 7.61 11.78 -0.25
C MET A 74 7.28 12.77 0.86
N GLU A 75 6.27 13.60 0.64
CA GLU A 75 5.59 14.36 1.70
C GLU A 75 4.27 13.65 2.06
N PRO A 76 4.13 13.09 3.29
CA PRO A 76 2.99 12.25 3.63
C PRO A 76 1.73 13.09 3.92
N ASN A 77 0.89 13.27 2.89
CA ASN A 77 -0.40 13.93 3.01
C ASN A 77 -1.56 12.94 2.70
N PRO A 78 -2.23 12.36 3.72
CA PRO A 78 -3.34 11.44 3.49
C PRO A 78 -4.56 12.20 2.96
N LYS A 79 -5.14 11.72 1.85
CA LYS A 79 -6.40 12.29 1.35
C LYS A 79 -7.56 12.09 2.33
N ASN A 80 -7.57 10.95 3.02
CA ASN A 80 -8.59 10.60 3.99
C ASN A 80 -7.95 10.42 5.38
N PRO A 81 -7.73 11.51 6.15
CA PRO A 81 -7.03 11.45 7.44
C PRO A 81 -7.78 10.59 8.48
N ILE A 82 -9.12 10.56 8.44
CA ILE A 82 -9.93 9.71 9.32
C ILE A 82 -9.68 8.23 9.02
N ILE A 83 -9.61 7.85 7.74
CA ILE A 83 -9.32 6.46 7.33
C ILE A 83 -7.87 6.09 7.70
N ALA A 84 -6.92 7.01 7.51
CA ALA A 84 -5.54 6.79 7.94
C ALA A 84 -5.42 6.59 9.47
N SER A 85 -6.16 7.38 10.25
CA SER A 85 -6.23 7.23 11.71
C SER A 85 -6.86 5.90 12.10
N PHE A 86 -7.94 5.50 11.44
CA PHE A 86 -8.59 4.21 11.66
C PHE A 86 -7.63 3.04 11.43
N PHE A 87 -6.93 3.00 10.29
CA PHE A 87 -5.97 1.93 10.00
C PHE A 87 -4.79 1.90 10.95
N ARG A 88 -4.35 3.06 11.44
CA ARG A 88 -3.33 3.13 12.50
C ARG A 88 -3.83 2.51 13.80
N ASN A 89 -5.05 2.85 14.22
CA ASN A 89 -5.62 2.37 15.48
C ASN A 89 -5.81 0.85 15.49
N ILE A 90 -6.10 0.23 14.35
CA ILE A 90 -6.24 -1.24 14.24
C ILE A 90 -4.93 -1.95 13.88
N GLY A 91 -3.80 -1.24 13.81
CA GLY A 91 -2.48 -1.81 13.50
C GLY A 91 -2.31 -2.29 12.06
N TRP A 92 -3.03 -1.69 11.10
CA TRP A 92 -2.96 -2.03 9.68
C TRP A 92 -2.09 -1.09 8.84
N SER A 93 -1.73 0.08 9.39
CA SER A 93 -0.77 1.00 8.79
C SER A 93 0.14 1.58 9.86
N ASP A 94 1.43 1.68 9.56
CA ASP A 94 2.40 2.36 10.41
C ASP A 94 2.24 3.90 10.32
N ARG A 95 3.21 4.65 10.87
CA ARG A 95 3.23 6.12 10.71
C ARG A 95 3.26 6.47 9.22
N LEU A 96 2.43 7.43 8.83
CA LEU A 96 2.37 8.01 7.49
C LEU A 96 3.78 8.26 6.92
N GLY A 97 4.09 7.66 5.77
CA GLY A 97 5.41 7.72 5.12
C GLY A 97 6.36 6.55 5.40
N SER A 98 6.16 5.77 6.45
CA SER A 98 7.03 4.63 6.77
C SER A 98 6.81 3.42 5.86
N GLY A 99 5.59 3.20 5.39
CA GLY A 99 5.27 2.06 4.53
C GLY A 99 5.92 2.15 3.15
N VAL A 100 5.99 3.33 2.54
CA VAL A 100 6.78 3.57 1.32
C VAL A 100 8.26 3.27 1.58
N ARG A 101 8.85 3.78 2.67
CA ARG A 101 10.25 3.48 3.01
C ARG A 101 10.52 1.98 3.17
N ASN A 102 9.57 1.23 3.72
CA ASN A 102 9.67 -0.22 3.86
C ASN A 102 9.55 -0.96 2.52
N LEU A 103 8.82 -0.41 1.54
CA LEU A 103 8.75 -0.97 0.18
C LEU A 103 10.04 -0.79 -0.62
N PHE A 104 10.86 0.21 -0.27
CA PHE A 104 12.13 0.51 -0.92
C PHE A 104 13.35 -0.18 -0.25
N LYS A 105 13.15 -0.87 0.88
CA LYS A 105 14.17 -1.75 1.48
C LYS A 105 14.30 -3.06 0.70
#